data_AF-A0A7C1EI76-F1
#
_entry.id   AF-A0A7C1EI76-F1
#
_cell.length_a   1.000
_cell.length_b   1.000
_cell.length_c   1.000
_cell.angle_alpha   90.00
_cell.angle_beta   90.00
_cell.angle_gamma   90.00
#
_symmetry.space_group_name_H-M   'P 1'
#
loop_
_entity.id
_entity.type
_entity.pdbx_description
1 polymer ?
#
loop_
_entity_poly.entity_id
_entity_poly.type
_entity_poly.pdbx_seq_one_letter_code
_entity_poly.pdbx_strand_id
1 'polypeptide(L)'
;MEYDALIYQAAAALLAGALFYMAVCLKKLTVIAGKSQGIWIMPAAASVITAGALFIHIYASYVLLPALGGQINLFSSEEVIFDAEKLEAVRVKIAEIQSALLFLKTLSFSGFAAASALALAATGIYLRWISR
;
A
#
# COMPACT_ATOMS: atom_id res chain seq x y z
N MET A 1 6.40 17.16 0.04
CA MET A 1 5.33 16.33 -0.57
C MET A 1 5.86 15.32 -1.56
N GLU A 2 6.43 15.70 -2.71
CA GLU A 2 6.93 14.71 -3.69
C GLU A 2 8.09 13.85 -3.14
N TYR A 3 9.03 14.47 -2.43
CA TYR A 3 10.13 13.75 -1.78
C TYR A 3 9.66 12.76 -0.71
N ASP A 4 8.67 13.13 0.10
CA ASP A 4 8.12 12.24 1.14
C ASP A 4 7.42 11.02 0.51
N ALA A 5 6.69 11.25 -0.59
CA ALA A 5 6.04 10.19 -1.36
C ALA A 5 7.07 9.25 -2.01
N LEU A 6 8.16 9.79 -2.56
CA LEU A 6 9.27 9.00 -3.12
C LEU A 6 9.96 8.14 -2.07
N ILE A 7 10.26 8.70 -0.89
CA ILE A 7 10.87 7.96 0.22
C ILE A 7 9.96 6.81 0.65
N TYR A 8 8.66 7.06 0.80
CA TYR A 8 7.69 6.02 1.13
C TYR A 8 7.63 4.92 0.07
N GLN A 9 7.59 5.29 -1.21
CA GLN A 9 7.56 4.34 -2.33
C GLN A 9 8.82 3.47 -2.37
N ALA A 10 10.00 4.07 -2.19
CA ALA A 10 11.27 3.35 -2.13
C ALA A 10 11.32 2.38 -0.94
N ALA A 11 10.89 2.83 0.25
CA ALA A 11 10.83 1.99 1.44
C ALA A 11 9.87 0.79 1.26
N ALA A 12 8.69 1.03 0.70
CA ALA A 12 7.70 -0.02 0.42
C ALA A 12 8.21 -1.03 -0.63
N ALA A 13 8.90 -0.56 -1.67
CA ALA A 13 9.52 -1.44 -2.67
C ALA A 13 10.63 -2.31 -2.06
N LEU A 14 11.50 -1.72 -1.23
CA LEU A 14 12.54 -2.46 -0.49
C LEU A 14 11.92 -3.50 0.44
N LEU A 15 10.84 -3.15 1.15
CA LEU A 15 10.13 -4.09 2.03
C LEU A 15 9.51 -5.26 1.26
N ALA A 16 8.86 -5.00 0.11
CA ALA A 16 8.32 -6.04 -0.75
C ALA A 16 9.43 -6.99 -1.23
N GLY A 17 10.59 -6.45 -1.62
CA GLY A 17 11.76 -7.24 -1.99
C GLY A 17 12.32 -8.08 -0.83
N ALA A 18 12.40 -7.50 0.37
CA ALA A 18 12.85 -8.20 1.57
C ALA A 18 11.92 -9.37 1.94
N LEU A 19 10.60 -9.18 1.87
CA LEU A 19 9.60 -10.22 2.11
C LEU A 19 9.70 -11.36 1.08
N PHE A 20 9.92 -11.01 -0.19
CA PHE A 20 10.15 -12.03 -1.23
C PHE A 20 11.43 -12.82 -0.96
N TYR A 21 12.52 -12.15 -0.61
CA TYR A 21 13.77 -12.81 -0.25
C TYR A 21 13.61 -13.72 0.97
N MET A 22 12.88 -13.28 2.00
CA MET A 22 12.53 -14.09 3.16
C MET A 22 11.77 -15.37 2.76
N ALA A 23 10.85 -15.29 1.80
CA ALA A 23 10.16 -16.46 1.26
C ALA A 23 11.14 -17.47 0.64
N VAL A 24 12.10 -17.00 -0.16
CA VAL A 24 13.13 -17.85 -0.78
C VAL A 24 14.00 -18.52 0.30
N CYS A 25 14.42 -17.76 1.31
CA CYS A 25 15.21 -18.29 2.43
C CYS A 25 14.44 -19.35 3.21
N LEU A 26 13.20 -19.08 3.59
CA LEU A 26 12.37 -20.06 4.31
C LEU A 26 12.12 -21.31 3.48
N LYS A 27 11.88 -21.18 2.17
CA LYS A 27 11.73 -22.33 1.28
C LYS A 27 12.96 -23.23 1.29
N LYS A 28 14.17 -22.65 1.25
CA LYS A 28 15.42 -23.43 1.33
C LYS A 28 15.60 -24.08 2.71
N LEU A 29 15.36 -23.32 3.78
CA LEU A 29 15.50 -23.81 5.16
C LEU A 29 14.51 -24.94 5.47
N THR A 30 13.28 -24.87 4.97
CA THR A 30 12.29 -25.95 5.14
C THR A 30 12.73 -27.26 4.48
N VAL A 31 13.36 -27.18 3.31
CA VAL A 31 13.90 -28.35 2.60
C VAL A 31 15.04 -28.98 3.40
N ILE A 32 15.96 -28.17 3.93
CA ILE A 32 17.07 -28.64 4.77
C ILE A 32 16.55 -29.29 6.06
N ALA A 33 15.52 -28.72 6.68
CA ALA A 33 14.90 -29.27 7.89
C ALA A 33 14.05 -30.54 7.64
N GLY A 34 13.94 -31.03 6.41
CA GLY A 34 13.12 -32.18 6.04
C GLY A 34 11.62 -31.95 6.27
N LYS A 35 11.16 -30.69 6.32
CA LYS A 35 9.76 -30.32 6.53
C LYS A 35 9.12 -29.92 5.20
N SER A 36 8.04 -30.61 4.82
CA SER A 36 7.27 -30.33 3.59
C SER A 36 6.28 -29.16 3.73
N GLN A 37 6.27 -28.42 4.84
CA GLN A 37 5.25 -27.40 5.08
C GLN A 37 5.51 -26.13 4.28
N GLY A 38 4.47 -25.63 3.61
CA GLY A 38 4.50 -24.45 2.73
C GLY A 38 4.59 -23.09 3.45
N ILE A 39 5.34 -22.98 4.55
CA ILE A 39 5.42 -21.74 5.34
C ILE A 39 6.01 -20.56 4.56
N TRP A 40 6.78 -20.83 3.51
CA TRP A 40 7.33 -19.84 2.59
C TRP A 40 6.25 -19.08 1.79
N ILE A 41 5.04 -19.63 1.70
CA ILE A 41 3.91 -18.99 1.00
C ILE A 41 3.48 -17.71 1.73
N MET A 42 3.56 -17.68 3.07
CA MET A 42 3.16 -16.52 3.86
C MET A 42 3.96 -15.25 3.53
N PRO A 43 5.31 -15.23 3.59
CA PRO A 43 6.09 -14.05 3.21
C PRO A 43 6.02 -13.75 1.70
N ALA A 44 5.79 -14.75 0.84
CA ALA A 44 5.56 -14.51 -0.58
C ALA A 44 4.25 -13.73 -0.80
N ALA A 45 3.16 -14.14 -0.14
CA ALA A 45 1.89 -13.42 -0.16
C ALA A 45 2.03 -12.01 0.45
N ALA A 46 2.79 -11.87 1.55
CA ALA A 46 3.08 -10.58 2.16
C ALA A 46 3.80 -9.62 1.18
N SER A 47 4.74 -10.13 0.39
CA SER A 47 5.43 -9.37 -0.66
C SER A 47 4.46 -8.87 -1.74
N VAL A 48 3.57 -9.73 -2.23
CA VAL A 48 2.55 -9.36 -3.22
C VAL A 48 1.59 -8.30 -2.66
N ILE A 49 1.12 -8.47 -1.42
CA ILE A 49 0.24 -7.49 -0.76
C ILE A 49 0.95 -6.14 -0.61
N THR A 50 2.23 -6.15 -0.21
CA THR A 50 3.04 -4.92 -0.06
C THR A 50 3.25 -4.22 -1.40
N ALA A 51 3.50 -4.99 -2.47
CA ALA A 51 3.60 -4.45 -3.82
C ALA A 51 2.27 -3.83 -4.30
N GLY A 52 1.14 -4.48 -4.00
CA GLY A 52 -0.18 -3.92 -4.28
C GLY A 52 -0.44 -2.61 -3.53
N ALA A 53 -0.08 -2.54 -2.25
CA ALA A 53 -0.18 -1.33 -1.44
C ALA A 53 0.71 -0.19 -1.99
N LEU A 54 1.90 -0.51 -2.50
CA LEU A 54 2.76 0.44 -3.22
C LEU A 54 2.06 1.01 -4.46
N PHE A 55 1.47 0.18 -5.31
CA PHE A 55 0.73 0.63 -6.50
C PHE A 55 -0.43 1.58 -6.14
N ILE A 56 -1.19 1.23 -5.11
CA ILE A 56 -2.28 2.07 -4.58
C ILE A 56 -1.74 3.44 -4.15
N HIS A 57 -0.61 3.45 -3.44
CA HIS A 57 -0.01 4.69 -2.97
C HIS A 57 0.53 5.56 -4.12
N ILE A 58 1.13 4.96 -5.15
CA ILE A 58 1.57 5.66 -6.37
C ILE A 58 0.37 6.32 -7.05
N TYR A 59 -0.73 5.57 -7.23
CA TYR A 59 -1.95 6.10 -7.83
C TYR A 59 -2.53 7.28 -7.02
N ALA A 60 -2.62 7.14 -5.70
CA ALA A 60 -3.07 8.22 -4.84
C ALA A 60 -2.17 9.48 -4.95
N SER A 61 -0.85 9.28 -5.00
CA SER A 61 0.14 10.36 -4.97
C SER A 61 0.23 11.15 -6.28
N TYR A 62 0.20 10.45 -7.42
CA TYR A 62 0.47 11.06 -8.73
C TYR A 62 -0.78 11.27 -9.60
N VAL A 63 -1.93 10.71 -9.22
CA VAL A 63 -3.18 10.87 -9.98
C VAL A 63 -4.21 11.65 -9.16
N LEU A 64 -4.59 11.12 -8.00
CA LEU A 64 -5.70 11.68 -7.23
C LEU A 64 -5.35 12.99 -6.50
N LEU A 65 -4.16 13.09 -5.88
CA LEU A 65 -3.74 14.32 -5.22
C LEU A 65 -3.59 15.51 -6.19
N PRO A 66 -2.95 15.37 -7.37
CA PRO A 66 -2.95 16.42 -8.37
C PRO A 66 -4.35 16.77 -8.88
N ALA A 67 -5.21 15.77 -9.11
CA ALA A 67 -6.60 16.00 -9.51
C ALA A 67 -7.38 16.80 -8.44
N LEU A 68 -7.20 16.49 -7.16
CA LEU A 68 -7.77 17.23 -6.05
C LEU A 68 -7.28 18.69 -6.04
N GLY A 69 -5.97 18.90 -6.21
CA GLY A 69 -5.39 20.24 -6.31
C GLY A 69 -5.98 21.05 -7.47
N GLY A 70 -6.17 20.42 -8.63
CA GLY A 70 -6.84 21.04 -9.78
C GLY A 70 -8.28 21.46 -9.48
N GLN A 71 -9.07 20.61 -8.82
CA GLN A 71 -10.45 20.95 -8.45
C GLN A 71 -10.52 22.05 -7.39
N ILE A 72 -9.59 22.06 -6.42
CA ILE A 72 -9.51 23.13 -5.41
C ILE A 72 -9.18 24.47 -6.06
N ASN A 73 -8.29 24.49 -7.06
CA ASN A 73 -7.96 25.72 -7.80
C ASN A 73 -9.14 26.23 -8.64
N LEU A 74 -9.97 25.34 -9.18
CA LEU A 74 -11.21 25.72 -9.86
C LEU A 74 -12.24 26.28 -8.89
N PHE A 75 -12.30 25.74 -7.67
CA PHE A 75 -13.19 26.22 -6.61
C PHE A 75 -12.93 27.69 -6.21
N SER A 76 -11.68 28.16 -6.32
CA SER A 76 -11.28 29.54 -6.03
C SER A 76 -11.35 30.47 -7.25
N SER A 77 -11.77 29.99 -8.43
CA SER A 77 -11.89 30.81 -9.64
C SER A 77 -13.17 31.66 -9.62
N GLU A 78 -13.06 32.93 -10.03
CA GLU A 78 -14.19 33.86 -10.05
C GLU A 78 -15.36 33.32 -10.91
N GLU A 79 -15.07 32.68 -12.05
CA GLU A 79 -16.10 32.09 -12.92
C GLU A 79 -16.95 30.99 -12.25
N VAL A 80 -16.39 30.29 -11.26
CA VAL A 80 -17.08 29.20 -10.55
C VAL A 80 -17.77 29.71 -9.28
N ILE A 81 -17.23 30.74 -8.63
CA ILE A 81 -17.82 31.31 -7.40
C ILE A 81 -19.19 31.95 -7.67
N PHE A 82 -19.36 32.58 -8.83
CA PHE A 82 -20.61 33.26 -9.19
C PHE A 82 -21.63 32.36 -9.91
N ASP A 83 -21.28 31.11 -10.21
CA ASP A 83 -22.14 30.12 -10.88
C ASP A 83 -22.44 28.97 -9.90
N ALA A 84 -23.64 29.00 -9.31
CA ALA A 84 -24.04 28.06 -8.26
C ALA A 84 -24.03 26.59 -8.72
N GLU A 85 -24.29 26.33 -10.01
CA GLU A 85 -24.31 24.97 -10.56
C GLU A 85 -22.89 24.43 -10.73
N LYS A 86 -21.97 25.27 -11.22
CA LYS A 86 -20.54 24.92 -11.31
C LYS A 86 -19.89 24.76 -9.95
N LEU A 87 -20.22 25.63 -8.99
CA LEU A 87 -19.73 25.54 -7.62
C LEU A 87 -20.08 24.19 -6.99
N GLU A 88 -21.33 23.76 -7.13
CA GLU A 88 -21.80 22.50 -6.56
C GLU A 88 -21.15 21.30 -7.27
N ALA A 89 -21.00 21.34 -8.59
CA ALA A 89 -20.30 20.30 -9.34
C ALA A 89 -18.84 20.13 -8.88
N VAL A 90 -18.11 21.23 -8.65
CA VAL A 90 -16.73 21.19 -8.14
C VAL A 90 -16.69 20.65 -6.71
N ARG A 91 -17.64 21.04 -5.83
CA ARG A 91 -17.74 20.50 -4.46
C ARG A 91 -17.94 19.00 -4.44
N VAL A 92 -18.86 18.49 -5.26
CA VAL A 92 -19.11 17.04 -5.38
C VAL A 92 -17.85 16.32 -5.83
N LYS A 93 -17.14 16.85 -6.84
CA LYS A 93 -15.88 16.25 -7.33
C LYS A 93 -14.78 16.26 -6.28
N ILE A 94 -14.64 17.33 -5.50
CA ILE A 94 -13.69 17.38 -4.38
C ILE A 94 -14.03 16.29 -3.35
N ALA A 95 -15.30 16.16 -2.96
CA ALA A 95 -15.74 15.17 -1.98
C ALA A 95 -15.52 13.72 -2.48
N GLU A 96 -15.78 13.45 -3.76
CA GLU A 96 -15.51 12.16 -4.40
C GLU A 96 -14.02 11.81 -4.33
N ILE A 97 -13.13 12.74 -4.71
CA ILE A 97 -11.68 12.50 -4.70
C ILE A 97 -11.17 12.33 -3.26
N GLN A 98 -11.67 13.12 -2.31
CA GLN A 98 -11.31 12.98 -0.88
C GLN A 98 -11.73 11.62 -0.32
N SER A 99 -12.95 11.16 -0.62
CA SER A 99 -13.44 9.85 -0.22
C SER A 99 -12.58 8.72 -0.81
N ALA A 100 -12.23 8.81 -2.10
CA ALA A 100 -11.33 7.86 -2.75
C ALA A 100 -9.95 7.83 -2.10
N LEU A 101 -9.36 8.99 -1.79
CA LEU A 101 -8.06 9.09 -1.10
C LEU A 101 -8.09 8.46 0.30
N LEU A 102 -9.16 8.68 1.07
CA LEU A 102 -9.33 8.07 2.39
C LEU A 102 -9.46 6.55 2.31
N PHE A 103 -10.22 6.05 1.34
CA PHE A 103 -10.36 4.62 1.10
C PHE A 103 -9.02 3.99 0.73
N LEU A 104 -8.28 4.57 -0.21
CA LEU A 104 -6.97 4.06 -0.64
C LEU A 104 -5.93 4.10 0.47
N LYS A 105 -5.95 5.13 1.33
CA LYS A 105 -5.10 5.20 2.53
C LYS A 105 -5.38 4.02 3.46
N THR A 106 -6.65 3.74 3.72
CA THR A 106 -7.07 2.63 4.58
C THR A 106 -6.64 1.29 3.98
N LEU A 107 -6.89 1.10 2.68
CA LEU A 107 -6.52 -0.11 1.96
C LEU A 107 -5.00 -0.36 1.98
N SER A 108 -4.19 0.68 1.75
CA SER A 108 -2.73 0.59 1.85
C SER A 108 -2.30 0.17 3.26
N PHE A 109 -2.79 0.84 4.30
CA PHE A 109 -2.43 0.54 5.69
C PHE A 109 -2.85 -0.88 6.12
N SER A 110 -4.06 -1.30 5.76
CA SER A 110 -4.52 -2.67 5.99
C SER A 110 -3.67 -3.71 5.26
N GLY A 111 -3.21 -3.39 4.04
CA GLY A 111 -2.26 -4.22 3.30
C GLY A 111 -0.93 -4.40 4.04
N PHE A 112 -0.34 -3.31 4.54
CA PHE A 112 0.88 -3.37 5.37
C PHE A 112 0.70 -4.16 6.66
N ALA A 113 -0.44 -3.99 7.34
CA ALA A 113 -0.75 -4.74 8.55
C ALA A 113 -0.87 -6.25 8.25
N ALA A 114 -1.56 -6.62 7.18
CA ALA A 114 -1.69 -8.01 6.75
C ALA A 114 -0.33 -8.62 6.36
N ALA A 115 0.50 -7.90 5.61
CA ALA A 115 1.85 -8.33 5.25
C ALA A 115 2.73 -8.55 6.50
N SER A 116 2.64 -7.65 7.48
CA SER A 116 3.38 -7.76 8.75
C SER A 116 2.93 -8.97 9.57
N ALA A 117 1.62 -9.21 9.65
CA ALA A 117 1.07 -10.37 10.35
C ALA A 117 1.51 -11.69 9.71
N LEU A 118 1.52 -11.77 8.37
CA LEU A 118 2.01 -12.94 7.63
C LEU A 118 3.50 -13.19 7.86
N ALA A 119 4.32 -12.14 7.85
CA ALA A 119 5.75 -12.25 8.13
C ALA A 119 6.02 -12.73 9.57
N LEU A 120 5.27 -12.19 10.55
CA LEU A 120 5.36 -12.60 11.95
C LEU A 120 4.94 -14.07 12.12
N ALA A 121 3.82 -14.48 11.50
CA ALA A 121 3.35 -15.86 11.56
C ALA A 121 4.38 -16.83 10.95
N ALA A 122 4.93 -16.51 9.78
CA ALA A 122 5.95 -17.35 9.13
C ALA A 122 7.20 -17.50 10.00
N THR A 123 7.68 -16.39 10.56
CA THR A 123 8.85 -16.38 11.44
C THR A 123 8.57 -17.15 12.72
N GLY A 124 7.41 -16.94 13.35
CA GLY A 124 7.03 -17.63 14.58
C GLY A 124 6.91 -19.14 14.40
N ILE A 125 6.33 -19.60 13.29
CA ILE A 125 6.25 -21.03 12.97
C ILE A 125 7.66 -21.61 12.77
N TYR A 126 8.52 -20.93 12.02
CA TYR A 126 9.90 -21.37 11.79
C TYR A 126 10.70 -21.45 13.10
N LEU A 127 10.64 -20.42 13.94
CA LEU A 127 11.33 -20.40 15.24
C LEU A 127 10.88 -21.55 16.15
N ARG A 128 9.60 -21.90 16.13
CA ARG A 128 9.06 -23.03 16.88
C ARG A 128 9.56 -24.38 16.39
N TRP A 129 9.95 -24.51 15.11
CA TRP A 129 10.50 -25.76 14.60
C TRP A 129 11.95 -25.97 14.98
N ILE A 130 12.75 -24.91 14.97
CA ILE A 130 14.18 -25.02 15.30
C ILE A 130 14.45 -25.11 16.81
N SER A 131 13.47 -24.76 17.65
CA SER A 131 13.57 -24.88 19.11
C SER A 131 13.09 -26.22 19.66
N ARG A 132 12.66 -27.15 18.80
CA ARG A 132 12.26 -28.52 19.14
C ARG A 132 13.32 -29.50 18.65
#